data_AF-A0A6G0WG74-F1
#
_entry.id   AF-A0A6G0WG74-F1
#
_cell.length_a   1.000
_cell.length_b   1.000
_cell.length_c   1.000
_cell.angle_alpha   90.00
_cell.angle_beta   90.00
_cell.angle_gamma   90.00
#
_symmetry.space_group_name_H-M   'P 1'
#
loop_
_entity.id
_entity.type
_entity.pdbx_description
1 polymer ?
#
loop_
_entity_poly.entity_id
_entity_poly.type
_entity_poly.pdbx_seq_one_letter_code
_entity_poly.pdbx_strand_id
1 'polypeptide(L)'
;MSWNHLEQDAAVVRAALAFKKGNKKRWFDRANWKLRYIVLTDTTLSYYTPLDGKLKGSLDICDCSPRDIQIMPSDCLKTGRSNASIWRIAIQTPGR
;
A
#
# COMPACT_ATOMS: atom_id res chain seq x y z
N MET A 1 17.06 -7.98 -22.78
CA MET A 1 16.18 -6.84 -22.46
C MET A 1 16.64 -6.29 -21.12
N SER A 2 17.36 -5.17 -21.18
CA SER A 2 18.13 -4.60 -20.06
C SER A 2 17.26 -3.59 -19.31
N TRP A 3 17.06 -3.82 -18.00
CA TRP A 3 16.38 -2.89 -17.10
C TRP A 3 17.42 -1.95 -16.47
N ASN A 4 17.91 -0.99 -17.27
CA ASN A 4 18.88 0.00 -16.81
C ASN A 4 18.37 1.41 -17.12
N HIS A 5 17.42 1.92 -16.34
CA HIS A 5 17.33 3.35 -16.03
C HIS A 5 16.23 3.63 -14.99
N LEU A 6 16.59 4.47 -14.00
CA LEU A 6 15.78 4.97 -12.86
C LEU A 6 15.62 3.90 -11.75
N GLU A 7 16.09 4.03 -10.51
CA GLU A 7 16.47 5.13 -9.63
C GLU A 7 17.71 4.70 -8.82
N GLN A 8 18.41 5.65 -8.18
CA GLN A 8 19.36 5.32 -7.11
C GLN A 8 18.73 4.30 -6.15
N ASP A 9 19.45 3.21 -5.87
CA ASP A 9 19.03 2.11 -4.99
C ASP A 9 18.70 2.61 -3.58
N ALA A 10 17.53 3.21 -3.40
CA ALA A 10 16.96 3.38 -2.08
C ALA A 10 16.78 1.98 -1.51
N ALA A 11 17.58 1.64 -0.49
CA ALA A 11 17.65 0.29 0.03
C ALA A 11 16.24 -0.18 0.40
N VAL A 12 15.82 -1.29 -0.21
CA VAL A 12 14.51 -1.88 0.07
C VAL A 12 14.50 -2.35 1.51
N VAL A 13 13.70 -1.69 2.34
CA VAL A 13 13.50 -2.04 3.75
C VAL A 13 12.63 -3.30 3.85
N ARG A 14 11.59 -3.38 3.01
CA ARG A 14 10.66 -4.51 3.00
C ARG A 14 9.98 -4.65 1.64
N ALA A 15 9.73 -5.89 1.24
CA ALA A 15 8.79 -6.19 0.17
C ALA A 15 7.86 -7.36 0.55
N ALA A 16 6.59 -7.27 0.19
CA ALA A 16 5.60 -8.29 0.54
C ALA A 16 4.32 -8.19 -0.32
N LEU A 17 3.55 -9.28 -0.32
CA LEU A 17 2.16 -9.25 -0.79
C LEU A 17 1.23 -8.78 0.33
N ALA A 18 0.38 -7.80 0.05
CA ALA A 18 -0.62 -7.34 0.99
C ALA A 18 -1.89 -6.86 0.27
N PHE A 19 -3.02 -6.90 1.00
CA PHE A 19 -4.27 -6.36 0.49
C PHE A 19 -4.34 -4.86 0.76
N LYS A 20 -4.49 -4.08 -0.31
CA LYS A 20 -4.64 -2.62 -0.24
C LYS A 20 -6.09 -2.22 -0.49
N LYS A 21 -6.66 -1.39 0.40
CA LYS A 21 -8.01 -0.84 0.24
C LYS A 21 -8.01 0.24 -0.84
N GLY A 22 -8.94 0.13 -1.81
CA GLY A 22 -9.18 1.21 -2.78
C GLY A 22 -9.72 2.47 -2.08
N ASN A 23 -9.28 3.65 -2.53
CA ASN A 23 -9.90 4.91 -2.13
C ASN A 23 -11.09 5.17 -3.07
N LYS A 24 -12.26 5.52 -2.53
CA LYS A 24 -13.46 5.83 -3.31
C LYS A 24 -13.29 7.22 -3.91
N LYS A 25 -12.91 7.31 -5.18
CA LYS A 25 -12.85 8.62 -5.87
C LYS A 25 -14.19 9.06 -6.46
N ARG A 26 -15.17 8.14 -6.60
CA ARG A 26 -16.49 8.42 -7.19
C ARG A 26 -17.61 7.85 -6.32
N TRP A 27 -18.79 8.47 -6.42
CA TRP A 27 -20.00 8.14 -5.65
C TRP A 27 -20.47 6.68 -5.75
N PHE A 28 -20.15 5.95 -6.83
CA PHE A 28 -20.44 4.52 -6.98
C PHE A 28 -19.24 3.59 -6.82
N ASP A 29 -18.03 4.12 -6.59
CA ASP A 29 -16.86 3.26 -6.44
C ASP A 29 -16.90 2.51 -5.12
N ARG A 30 -16.77 1.18 -5.21
CA ARG A 30 -16.62 0.33 -4.02
C ARG A 30 -15.16 0.37 -3.56
N ALA A 31 -14.96 0.59 -2.26
CA ALA A 31 -13.64 0.48 -1.62
C ALA A 31 -13.25 -1.00 -1.52
N ASN A 32 -12.91 -1.61 -2.65
CA ASN A 32 -12.53 -3.00 -2.71
C ASN A 32 -11.08 -3.19 -2.25
N TRP A 33 -10.84 -4.27 -1.51
CA TRP A 33 -9.50 -4.73 -1.17
C TRP A 33 -8.91 -5.46 -2.37
N LYS A 34 -7.71 -5.06 -2.81
CA LYS A 34 -7.01 -5.71 -3.92
C LYS A 34 -5.61 -6.16 -3.47
N LEU A 35 -5.22 -7.37 -3.85
CA LEU A 35 -3.86 -7.87 -3.60
C LEU A 35 -2.84 -7.05 -4.39
N ARG A 36 -1.77 -6.61 -3.73
CA ARG A 36 -0.67 -5.85 -4.33
C ARG A 36 0.66 -6.38 -3.83
N TYR A 37 1.66 -6.32 -4.70
CA TYR A 37 3.06 -6.43 -4.28
C TYR A 37 3.49 -5.04 -3.82
N ILE A 38 3.87 -4.91 -2.55
CA ILE A 38 4.26 -3.66 -1.92
C ILE A 38 5.78 -3.68 -1.74
N VAL A 39 6.42 -2.58 -2.07
CA VAL A 39 7.84 -2.32 -1.85
C VAL A 39 7.95 -1.05 -1.00
N LEU A 40 8.67 -1.15 0.10
CA LEU A 40 8.94 -0.08 1.05
C LEU A 40 10.43 0.25 1.00
N THR A 41 10.74 1.51 0.75
CA THR A 41 12.06 2.12 0.97
C THR A 41 11.98 3.04 2.19
N ASP A 42 13.07 3.75 2.47
CA ASP A 42 13.15 4.81 3.48
C ASP A 42 12.19 5.98 3.20
N THR A 43 11.90 6.24 1.94
CA THR A 43 11.22 7.46 1.45
C THR A 43 9.90 7.17 0.76
N THR A 44 9.70 5.95 0.24
CA THR A 44 8.57 5.63 -0.62
C THR A 44 7.95 4.28 -0.29
N LEU A 45 6.61 4.24 -0.32
CA LEU A 45 5.83 3.00 -0.35
C LEU A 45 5.17 2.84 -1.72
N SER A 46 5.72 1.97 -2.55
CA SER A 46 5.24 1.66 -3.90
C SER A 46 4.44 0.37 -3.94
N TYR A 47 3.42 0.31 -4.81
CA TYR A 47 2.61 -0.90 -4.96
C TYR A 47 2.28 -1.25 -6.41
N TYR A 48 2.46 -2.53 -6.73
CA TYR A 48 2.42 -3.09 -8.07
C TYR A 48 1.34 -4.16 -8.17
N THR A 49 0.89 -4.46 -9.39
CA THR A 49 0.13 -5.68 -9.65
C THR A 49 1.06 -6.88 -9.60
N PRO A 50 0.71 -7.94 -8.83
CA PRO A 50 1.63 -9.07 -8.63
C PRO A 50 2.03 -9.84 -9.89
N LEU A 51 1.14 -9.90 -10.90
CA LEU A 51 1.34 -10.74 -12.08
C LEU A 51 2.12 -10.06 -13.21
N ASP A 52 1.83 -8.78 -13.47
CA ASP A 52 2.41 -8.04 -14.61
C ASP A 52 3.44 -6.99 -14.15
N GLY A 53 3.71 -6.88 -12.85
CA GLY A 53 4.65 -5.92 -12.28
C GLY A 53 4.26 -4.44 -12.46
N LYS A 54 3.04 -4.13 -12.94
CA LYS A 54 2.66 -2.75 -13.26
C LYS A 54 2.48 -1.91 -12.00
N LEU A 55 3.19 -0.78 -11.92
CA LEU A 55 3.01 0.20 -10.85
C LEU A 55 1.56 0.71 -10.83
N LYS A 56 0.91 0.64 -9.67
CA LYS A 56 -0.46 1.14 -9.44
C LYS A 56 -0.49 2.39 -8.59
N GLY A 57 0.63 2.78 -8.02
CA GLY A 57 0.82 4.01 -7.30
C GLY A 57 1.97 3.89 -6.31
N SER A 58 2.40 5.04 -5.85
CA SER A 58 3.38 5.23 -4.80
C SER A 58 2.80 6.19 -3.77
N LEU A 59 3.41 6.18 -2.59
CA LEU A 59 3.15 7.11 -1.52
C LEU A 59 4.50 7.58 -1.01
N ASP A 60 4.72 8.89 -1.04
CA ASP A 60 5.83 9.52 -0.33
C ASP A 60 5.56 9.43 1.18
N ILE A 61 6.55 8.93 1.90
CA ILE A 61 6.49 8.73 3.35
C ILE A 61 7.60 9.50 4.09
N CYS A 62 8.32 10.41 3.42
CA CYS A 62 9.38 11.20 4.05
C CYS A 62 8.88 11.99 5.26
N ASP A 63 7.65 12.51 5.18
CA ASP A 63 7.02 13.29 6.25
C ASP A 63 6.11 12.43 7.16
N CYS A 64 6.03 11.11 6.94
CA CYS A 64 5.23 10.23 7.78
C CYS A 64 5.92 10.02 9.13
N SER A 65 5.23 10.36 10.20
CA SER A 65 5.62 10.09 11.57
C SER A 65 4.89 8.85 12.12
N PRO A 66 5.31 8.31 13.28
CA PRO A 66 4.55 7.24 13.95
C PRO A 66 3.08 7.60 14.25
N ARG A 67 2.73 8.89 14.34
CA ARG A 67 1.34 9.34 14.58
C ARG A 67 0.44 9.15 13.36
N ASP A 68 1.03 9.08 12.18
CA ASP A 68 0.35 8.88 10.90
C ASP A 68 0.04 7.40 10.65
N ILE A 69 0.57 6.50 11.48
CA ILE A 69 0.36 5.06 11.39
C ILE A 69 -0.65 4.64 12.46
N GLN A 70 -1.81 4.16 12.02
CA GLN A 70 -2.79 3.55 12.90
C GLN A 70 -2.76 2.04 12.73
N ILE A 71 -2.45 1.34 13.82
CA ILE A 71 -2.65 -0.10 13.91
C ILE A 71 -4.13 -0.31 14.23
N MET A 72 -4.87 -0.92 13.32
CA MET A 72 -6.30 -1.13 13.53
C MET A 72 -6.50 -2.17 14.64
N PRO A 73 -7.43 -1.92 15.59
CA PRO A 73 -7.65 -2.82 16.71
C PRO A 73 -8.20 -4.18 16.25
N SER A 74 -7.92 -5.21 17.05
CA SER A 74 -8.27 -6.61 16.78
C SER A 74 -9.78 -6.88 16.83
N ASP A 75 -10.56 -5.98 17.40
CA ASP A 75 -12.03 -6.02 17.50
C ASP A 75 -12.74 -5.59 16.20
N CYS A 76 -11.98 -5.12 15.20
CA CYS A 76 -12.53 -4.80 13.89
C CYS A 76 -12.87 -6.07 13.10
N LEU A 77 -14.12 -6.52 13.24
CA LEU A 77 -14.68 -7.61 12.46
C LEU A 77 -14.43 -7.38 10.96
N LYS A 78 -13.99 -8.45 10.28
CA LYS A 78 -13.76 -8.42 8.84
C LYS A 78 -15.07 -8.23 8.11
N THR A 79 -15.26 -7.05 7.52
CA THR A 79 -16.40 -6.75 6.65
C THR A 79 -16.06 -7.10 5.20
N GLY A 80 -16.93 -7.87 4.53
CA GLY A 80 -16.80 -8.22 3.11
C GLY A 80 -16.22 -9.62 2.82
N ARG A 81 -16.08 -9.96 1.54
CA ARG A 81 -15.71 -11.32 1.06
C ARG A 81 -14.26 -11.48 0.62
N SER A 82 -13.39 -10.48 0.85
CA SER A 82 -11.99 -10.57 0.39
C SER A 82 -11.18 -11.55 1.23
N ASN A 83 -10.05 -12.04 0.72
CA ASN A 83 -9.10 -12.85 1.49
C ASN A 83 -8.17 -12.02 2.39
N ALA A 84 -8.47 -10.73 2.61
CA ALA A 84 -7.69 -9.89 3.50
C ALA A 84 -7.78 -10.38 4.95
N SER A 85 -6.67 -10.25 5.69
CA SER A 85 -6.61 -10.55 7.12
C SER A 85 -7.31 -9.47 7.96
N ILE A 86 -7.47 -9.75 9.26
CA ILE A 86 -7.85 -8.75 10.27
C ILE A 86 -6.67 -7.85 10.66
N TRP A 87 -5.43 -8.33 10.51
CA TRP A 87 -4.21 -7.55 10.69
C TRP A 87 -4.11 -6.44 9.65
N ARG A 88 -4.29 -5.19 10.08
CA ARG A 88 -4.36 -4.03 9.20
C ARG A 88 -3.62 -2.86 9.83
N ILE A 89 -2.97 -2.10 8.98
CA ILE A 89 -2.50 -0.76 9.30
C ILE A 89 -3.19 0.23 8.36
N ALA A 90 -3.39 1.44 8.85
CA ALA A 90 -3.70 2.60 8.03
C ALA A 90 -2.54 3.58 8.11
N ILE A 91 -2.16 4.13 6.96
CA ILE A 91 -1.20 5.22 6.87
C ILE A 91 -2.03 6.44 6.46
N GLN A 92 -2.14 7.42 7.36
CA GLN A 92 -2.81 8.69 7.11
C GLN A 92 -1.77 9.63 6.52
N THR A 93 -1.92 10.04 5.26
CA THR A 93 -0.98 11.03 4.71
C THR A 93 -1.67 12.38 4.56
N PRO A 94 -0.97 13.50 4.82
CA PRO A 94 -1.58 14.83 4.73
C PRO A 94 -2.22 15.11 3.36
N GLY A 95 -1.73 14.46 2.30
CA GLY A 95 -2.24 14.60 0.95
C GLY A 95 -3.28 13.56 0.50
N ARG A 96 -3.64 12.55 1.31
CA ARG A 96 -4.52 11.46 0.83
C ARG A 96 -5.21 10.58 1.87
#